data_AF-A0A1V3S381-F1
#
_entry.id   AF-A0A1V3S381-F1
#
_cell.length_a   1.000
_cell.length_b   1.000
_cell.length_c   1.000
_cell.angle_alpha   90.00
_cell.angle_beta   90.00
_cell.angle_gamma   90.00
#
_symmetry.space_group_name_H-M   'P 1'
#
loop_
_entity.id
_entity.type
_entity.pdbx_description
1 polymer ?
#
loop_
_entity_poly.entity_id
_entity_poly.type
_entity_poly.pdbx_seq_one_letter_code
_entity_poly.pdbx_strand_id
1 'polypeptide(L)' 'MPTYTDQEKTLYLNQARRKVLAIAKANRQYIDRTEEHARAYAEALYDVAAITETERLTLLDDAREAAEARVREFRAAEQA' A
#
# COMPACT_ATOMS: atom_id res chain seq x y z
N MET A 1 2.68 -24.08 -6.79
CA MET A 1 3.11 -22.69 -6.58
C MET A 1 3.43 -22.11 -7.95
N PRO A 2 2.74 -21.05 -8.42
CA PRO A 2 3.11 -20.39 -9.67
C PRO A 2 4.54 -19.86 -9.57
N THR A 3 5.34 -20.04 -10.62
CA THR A 3 6.72 -19.57 -10.67
C THR A 3 6.74 -18.26 -11.46
N TYR A 4 6.67 -17.14 -10.75
CA TYR A 4 6.78 -15.81 -11.37
C TYR A 4 8.22 -15.55 -11.84
N THR A 5 8.35 -15.02 -13.04
CA THR A 5 9.60 -14.46 -13.54
C THR A 5 9.99 -13.20 -12.75
N ASP A 6 11.27 -12.84 -12.75
CA ASP A 6 11.74 -11.62 -12.07
C ASP A 6 11.08 -10.35 -12.62
N GLN A 7 10.73 -10.35 -13.91
CA GLN A 7 9.99 -9.26 -14.54
C GLN A 7 8.57 -9.14 -13.98
N GLU A 8 7.85 -10.26 -13.81
CA GLU A 8 6.52 -10.28 -13.22
C GLU A 8 6.54 -9.85 -11.75
N LYS A 9 7.51 -10.34 -10.96
CA LYS A 9 7.70 -9.93 -9.57
C LYS A 9 7.91 -8.42 -9.46
N THR A 10 8.74 -7.85 -10.33
CA THR A 10 8.96 -6.40 -10.40
C THR A 10 7.68 -5.65 -10.75
N LEU A 11 6.88 -6.16 -11.69
CA LEU A 11 5.59 -5.56 -12.06
C LEU A 11 4.62 -5.57 -10.88
N TYR A 12 4.48 -6.69 -10.16
CA TYR A 12 3.60 -6.80 -9.00
C TYR A 12 4.02 -5.90 -7.85
N LEU A 13 5.32 -5.84 -7.54
CA LEU A 13 5.85 -4.93 -6.53
C LEU A 13 5.53 -3.47 -6.87
N ASN A 14 5.70 -3.08 -8.14
CA ASN A 14 5.36 -1.74 -8.59
C ASN A 14 3.85 -1.46 -8.54
N GLN A 15 3.00 -2.46 -8.80
CA GLN A 15 1.56 -2.33 -8.62
C GLN A 15 1.18 -2.14 -7.14
N ALA A 16 1.83 -2.85 -6.22
CA ALA A 16 1.61 -2.69 -4.78
C ALA A 16 2.01 -1.28 -4.31
N ARG A 17 3.18 -0.78 -4.73
CA ARG A 17 3.62 0.60 -4.48
C ARG A 17 2.62 1.64 -4.98
N ARG A 18 2.03 1.44 -6.16
CA ARG A 18 0.98 2.34 -6.69
C ARG A 18 -0.29 2.35 -5.84
N LYS A 19 -0.65 1.23 -5.20
CA LYS A 19 -1.80 1.19 -4.28
C LYS A 19 -1.51 1.97 -3.01
N VAL A 20 -0.30 1.86 -2.45
CA VAL A 20 0.14 2.71 -1.33
C VAL A 20 0.06 4.19 -1.72
N LEU A 21 0.59 4.58 -2.87
CA LEU A 21 0.52 5.96 -3.37
C LEU A 21 -0.91 6.49 -3.58
N ALA A 22 -1.89 5.60 -3.78
CA ALA A 22 -3.29 6.01 -3.93
C ALA A 22 -3.87 6.56 -2.61
N ILE A 23 -3.33 6.17 -1.45
CA ILE A 23 -3.76 6.65 -0.13
C ILE A 23 -3.58 8.17 -0.03
N ALA A 24 -2.47 8.70 -0.53
CA ALA A 24 -2.22 10.15 -0.54
C ALA A 24 -3.26 10.94 -1.36
N LYS A 25 -3.98 10.28 -2.27
CA LYS A 25 -5.05 10.88 -3.09
C LYS A 25 -6.45 10.56 -2.57
N ALA A 26 -6.57 9.78 -1.50
CA ALA A 26 -7.86 9.41 -0.95
C ALA A 26 -8.55 10.61 -0.29
N ASN A 27 -9.88 10.67 -0.44
CA ASN A 27 -10.71 11.58 0.35
C ASN A 27 -10.77 11.07 1.79
N ARG A 28 -11.01 11.99 2.74
CA ARG A 28 -11.00 11.70 4.20
C ARG A 28 -11.78 10.44 4.58
N GLN A 29 -13.00 10.28 4.06
CA GLN A 29 -13.87 9.13 4.36
C GLN A 29 -13.39 7.78 3.78
N TYR A 30 -12.38 7.78 2.92
CA TYR A 30 -11.88 6.59 2.22
C TYR A 30 -10.42 6.26 2.56
N ILE A 31 -9.75 7.02 3.42
CA ILE A 31 -8.35 6.77 3.78
C ILE A 31 -8.17 5.36 4.33
N ASP A 32 -8.91 5.02 5.39
CA ASP A 32 -8.82 3.72 6.07
C ASP A 32 -9.07 2.56 5.10
N ARG A 33 -10.11 2.67 4.25
CA ARG A 33 -10.40 1.67 3.22
C ARG A 33 -9.27 1.54 2.20
N THR A 34 -8.65 2.65 1.81
CA THR A 34 -7.55 2.64 0.83
C THR A 34 -6.28 2.02 1.42
N GLU A 35 -6.01 2.28 2.70
CA GLU A 35 -4.94 1.62 3.47
C GLU A 35 -5.18 0.12 3.54
N GLU A 36 -6.38 -0.31 3.96
CA GLU A 36 -6.76 -1.72 4.06
C GLU A 36 -6.57 -2.46 2.73
N HIS A 37 -7.00 -1.85 1.62
CA HIS A 37 -6.80 -2.42 0.28
C HIS A 37 -5.33 -2.52 -0.13
N ALA A 38 -4.50 -1.54 0.21
CA ALA A 38 -3.07 -1.59 -0.08
C ALA A 38 -2.38 -2.73 0.71
N ARG A 39 -2.71 -2.86 2.00
CA ARG A 39 -2.18 -3.89 2.88
C ARG A 39 -2.62 -5.28 2.47
N ALA A 40 -3.91 -5.50 2.22
CA ALA A 40 -4.45 -6.77 1.76
C ALA A 40 -3.82 -7.22 0.43
N TYR A 41 -3.50 -6.29 -0.46
CA TYR A 41 -2.82 -6.61 -1.72
C TYR A 41 -1.37 -7.03 -1.50
N ALA A 42 -0.64 -6.40 -0.58
CA ALA A 42 0.73 -6.80 -0.23
C ALA A 42 0.76 -8.20 0.38
N GLU A 43 -0.16 -8.51 1.30
CA GLU A 43 -0.31 -9.87 1.87
C GLU A 43 -0.59 -10.90 0.76
N ALA A 44 -1.55 -10.63 -0.12
CA ALA A 44 -1.90 -11.54 -1.20
C ALA A 44 -0.74 -11.81 -2.17
N LEU A 45 0.12 -10.82 -2.44
CA LEU A 45 1.32 -11.00 -3.27
C LEU A 45 2.39 -11.84 -2.57
N TYR A 46 2.51 -11.72 -1.25
CA TYR A 46 3.43 -12.53 -0.47
C TYR A 46 2.97 -14.00 -0.39
N ASP A 47 1.67 -14.23 -0.19
CA ASP A 47 1.08 -15.58 -0.13
C ASP A 47 1.36 -16.41 -1.40
N VAL A 48 1.44 -15.74 -2.55
CA VAL A 48 1.76 -16.38 -3.83
C VAL A 48 3.24 -16.32 -4.21
N ALA A 49 4.11 -15.86 -3.30
CA ALA A 49 5.55 -15.67 -3.54
C ALA A 49 5.89 -14.73 -4.71
N ALA A 50 5.02 -13.76 -5.00
CA ALA A 50 5.28 -12.71 -5.99
C ALA A 50 6.17 -11.58 -5.45
N ILE A 51 6.22 -11.40 -4.12
CA ILE A 51 7.14 -10.50 -3.42
C ILE A 51 7.78 -11.22 -2.23
N THR A 52 8.87 -10.66 -1.72
CA THR A 52 9.58 -11.13 -0.52
C THR A 52 8.88 -10.67 0.76
N GLU A 53 9.21 -11.31 1.90
CA GLU A 53 8.71 -10.89 3.20
C GLU A 53 9.12 -9.45 3.55
N THR A 54 10.37 -9.07 3.26
CA THR A 54 10.86 -7.71 3.48
C THR A 54 10.04 -6.69 2.69
N GLU A 55 9.80 -6.96 1.40
CA GLU A 55 8.99 -6.07 0.55
C GLU A 55 7.56 -5.96 1.06
N ARG A 56 6.97 -7.07 1.52
CA ARG A 56 5.65 -7.06 2.17
C ARG A 56 5.67 -6.14 3.39
N LEU A 57 6.59 -6.34 4.32
CA LEU A 57 6.67 -5.53 5.55
C LEU A 57 6.86 -4.04 5.24
N THR A 58 7.72 -3.70 4.28
CA THR A 58 7.88 -2.31 3.82
C THR A 58 6.58 -1.74 3.27
N LEU A 59 5.85 -2.48 2.42
CA LEU A 59 4.58 -2.02 1.88
C LEU A 59 3.50 -1.81 2.96
N LEU A 60 3.50 -2.64 4.00
CA LEU A 60 2.57 -2.49 5.13
C LEU A 60 2.87 -1.22 5.94
N ASP A 61 4.14 -0.95 6.20
CA ASP A 61 4.58 0.24 6.92
C ASP A 61 4.32 1.51 6.11
N ASP A 62 4.72 1.52 4.83
CA ASP A 62 4.47 2.64 3.91
C ASP A 62 2.96 2.96 3.80
N ALA A 63 2.10 1.94 3.74
CA ALA A 63 0.65 2.13 3.69
C ALA A 63 0.12 2.83 4.95
N ARG A 64 0.58 2.39 6.12
CA ARG A 64 0.21 2.97 7.41
C ARG A 64 0.70 4.41 7.51
N GLU A 65 1.98 4.66 7.21
CA GLU A 65 2.56 6.00 7.26
C GLU A 65 1.83 6.97 6.32
N ALA A 66 1.51 6.53 5.10
CA ALA A 66 0.76 7.33 4.13
C ALA A 66 -0.66 7.66 4.62
N ALA A 67 -1.35 6.72 5.26
CA ALA A 67 -2.67 6.94 5.84
C ALA A 67 -2.62 7.94 6.99
N GLU A 68 -1.69 7.75 7.93
CA GLU A 68 -1.47 8.66 9.06
C GLU A 68 -1.13 10.08 8.58
N ALA A 69 -0.23 10.20 7.59
CA ALA A 69 0.13 11.49 7.00
C ALA A 69 -1.08 12.18 6.39
N ARG A 70 -1.90 11.45 5.62
CA ARG A 70 -3.08 12.01 4.96
C ARG A 70 -4.15 12.46 5.97
N VAL A 71 -4.35 11.70 7.05
CA VAL A 71 -5.24 12.11 8.15
C VAL A 71 -4.73 13.40 8.82
N ARG A 72 -3.41 13.52 9.06
CA ARG A 72 -2.83 14.75 9.62
C ARG A 72 -3.07 15.96 8.71
N GLU A 73 -2.92 15.81 7.39
CA GLU A 73 -3.18 16.89 6.43
C GLU A 73 -4.63 17.39 6.50
N PHE A 74 -5.62 16.47 6.55
CA PHE A 74 -7.01 16.88 6.68
C PHE A 74 -7.33 17.54 8.03
N ARG A 75 -6.72 17.07 9.13
CA ARG A 75 -6.88 17.71 10.44
C ARG A 75 -6.29 19.13 10.47
N ALA A 76 -5.12 19.32 9.85
CA ALA A 76 -4.50 20.63 9.74
C ALA A 76 -5.37 21.60 8.93
N ALA A 77 -5.99 21.13 7.84
CA ALA A 77 -6.88 21.93 7.01
C ALA A 77 -8.20 22.32 7.71
N GLU A 78 -8.68 21.54 8.68
CA GLU A 78 -9.87 21.87 9.49
C GLU A 78 -9.60 22.90 10.59
N GLN A 79 -8.32 23.09 10.95
CA GLN A 79 -7.88 23.98 12.03
C GLN A 79 -7.39 25.35 11.53
N ALA A 80 -7.31 25.53 10.20
CA ALA A 80 -6.91 26.77 9.54
C ALA A 80 -8.12 27.62 9.15
#